data_AF-A0A5M9I088-F1
#
_entry.id   AF-A0A5M9I088-F1
#
_cell.length_a   1.000
_cell.length_b   1.000
_cell.length_c   1.000
_cell.angle_alpha   90.00
_cell.angle_beta   90.00
_cell.angle_gamma   90.00
#
_symmetry.space_group_name_H-M   'P 1'
#
loop_
_entity.id
_entity.type
_entity.pdbx_description
1 polymer ?
#
loop_
_entity_poly.entity_id
_entity_poly.type
_entity_poly.pdbx_seq_one_letter_code
_entity_poly.pdbx_strand_id
1 'polypeptide(L)'
;MIMRNMSENQVEETISLYLANNSILETARATGMSTVKVRKILITEGLWESDTSIKIRNLLAQGLTTEEIAEMLYMSVKNVQAYMPYERGIYGGDVLSPDAVRAGRYRSRMKKAASMQVAKRTKGEVNRTKDEEKSERTEEMTVKKTAEFKDSYTGEADALRLHLELDLKYADEEEIRILKEYGSMKDAISRDILVPADITLHALNYAILRMFGWQNGHLHSFVLPENIFKGLTEDQFSIWAKMAGVYFRFPTENYEDIYWDDDYREGESIRSWMKKKYTGPYRYNGYGEHYVMNQIEVQSMIARWEEITVHEFVFGAEKQPTPYIVKLKEATVDQVMHAFADMTCHELLERLPLAEILCVKGENKVKFAEIREYLDSQLSNLDLHEMIGEYKNTRFKSRKKEQEFLEKYDFPVYPVTEQLVYRYDYGDGWKVLIGCENAYKRGENGLWKDINGKMPDVSVENLQEVAIKHRPVCIQKDGIELVDDVGGIHGFCEMLQTIYECDMNSEESSEERENILGWADMMGWSGRKISPKQTL
;
A
#
# COMPACT_ATOMS: atom_id res chain seq x y z
N MET A 1 -5.19 -27.15 -0.50
CA MET A 1 -4.94 -27.76 0.83
C MET A 1 -3.64 -28.54 0.72
N ILE A 2 -2.52 -27.87 1.00
CA ILE A 2 -1.18 -28.44 0.85
C ILE A 2 -0.97 -29.44 1.99
N MET A 3 -0.90 -30.73 1.66
CA MET A 3 -0.77 -31.81 2.65
C MET A 3 0.62 -31.80 3.27
N ARG A 4 0.69 -31.78 4.61
CA ARG A 4 1.93 -31.92 5.40
C ARG A 4 2.52 -33.34 5.21
N ASN A 5 3.78 -33.46 4.80
CA ASN A 5 4.51 -34.75 4.68
C ASN A 5 5.27 -35.13 5.97
N MET A 6 5.54 -36.43 6.17
CA MET A 6 5.77 -37.12 7.47
C MET A 6 7.22 -37.58 7.68
N SER A 7 7.61 -37.83 8.94
CA SER A 7 8.92 -38.43 9.30
C SER A 7 8.91 -39.97 9.20
N GLU A 8 10.09 -40.59 9.05
CA GLU A 8 10.26 -42.05 8.98
C GLU A 8 9.67 -42.78 10.20
N ASN A 9 9.83 -42.21 11.40
CA ASN A 9 9.21 -42.73 12.63
C ASN A 9 7.69 -42.85 12.52
N GLN A 10 7.01 -41.92 11.83
CA GLN A 10 5.55 -41.98 11.69
C GLN A 10 5.12 -43.05 10.67
N VAL A 11 5.97 -43.40 9.71
CA VAL A 11 5.71 -44.50 8.76
C VAL A 11 5.81 -45.84 9.49
N GLU A 12 6.87 -46.05 10.27
CA GLU A 12 7.05 -47.27 11.07
C GLU A 12 5.95 -47.44 12.13
N GLU A 13 5.53 -46.35 12.79
CA GLU A 13 4.40 -46.34 13.71
C GLU A 13 3.09 -46.71 13.00
N THR A 14 2.83 -46.15 11.81
CA THR A 14 1.65 -46.48 11.01
C THR A 14 1.62 -47.95 10.60
N ILE A 15 2.76 -48.50 10.18
CA ILE A 15 2.89 -49.92 9.81
C ILE A 15 2.62 -50.81 11.03
N SER A 16 3.26 -50.51 12.17
CA SER A 16 3.13 -51.29 13.40
C SER A 16 1.70 -51.30 13.92
N LEU A 17 1.02 -50.13 13.91
CA LEU A 17 -0.37 -50.02 14.30
C LEU A 17 -1.29 -50.78 13.35
N TYR A 18 -1.08 -50.66 12.04
CA TYR A 18 -1.87 -51.38 11.06
C TYR A 18 -1.70 -52.90 11.18
N LEU A 19 -0.48 -53.40 11.37
CA LEU A 19 -0.24 -54.83 11.59
C LEU A 19 -0.92 -55.35 12.87
N ALA A 20 -1.09 -54.49 13.88
CA ALA A 20 -1.76 -54.85 15.13
C ALA A 20 -3.30 -54.82 15.04
N ASN A 21 -3.89 -53.93 14.25
CA ASN A 21 -5.36 -53.71 14.22
C ASN A 21 -6.05 -54.08 12.89
N ASN A 22 -5.29 -54.27 11.83
CA ASN A 22 -5.70 -54.60 10.46
C ASN A 22 -6.81 -53.68 9.87
N SER A 23 -6.83 -52.42 10.29
CA SER A 23 -7.85 -51.43 9.94
C SER A 23 -7.23 -50.07 9.61
N ILE A 24 -7.43 -49.60 8.38
CA ILE A 24 -7.02 -48.24 7.96
C ILE A 24 -7.69 -47.17 8.82
N LEU A 25 -8.94 -47.39 9.22
CA LEU A 25 -9.73 -46.40 9.94
C LEU A 25 -9.26 -46.25 11.40
N GLU A 26 -8.97 -47.35 12.07
CA GLU A 26 -8.43 -47.32 13.44
C GLU A 26 -6.98 -46.85 13.44
N THR A 27 -6.18 -47.25 12.45
CA THR A 27 -4.80 -46.76 12.29
C THR A 27 -4.76 -45.25 12.03
N ALA A 28 -5.70 -44.72 11.24
CA ALA A 28 -5.83 -43.28 11.01
C ALA A 28 -6.25 -42.52 12.28
N ARG A 29 -7.17 -43.10 13.07
CA ARG A 29 -7.58 -42.51 14.36
C ARG A 29 -6.43 -42.49 15.37
N ALA A 30 -5.67 -43.58 15.48
CA ALA A 30 -4.56 -43.71 16.41
C ALA A 30 -3.37 -42.79 16.06
N THR A 31 -3.05 -42.63 14.77
CA THR A 31 -1.95 -41.76 14.31
C THR A 31 -2.34 -40.28 14.14
N GLY A 32 -3.63 -39.95 14.25
CA GLY A 32 -4.16 -38.60 13.96
C GLY A 32 -4.08 -38.21 12.48
N MET A 33 -3.97 -39.19 11.58
CA MET A 33 -3.82 -38.99 10.14
C MET A 33 -5.14 -39.17 9.38
N SER A 34 -5.20 -38.72 8.12
CA SER A 34 -6.34 -39.05 7.27
C SER A 34 -6.25 -40.50 6.77
N THR A 35 -7.41 -41.14 6.56
CA THR A 35 -7.51 -42.50 6.03
C THR A 35 -6.85 -42.66 4.66
N VAL A 36 -6.88 -41.62 3.83
CA VAL A 36 -6.17 -41.57 2.54
C VAL A 36 -4.66 -41.66 2.76
N LYS A 37 -4.12 -40.96 3.75
CA LYS A 37 -2.67 -40.92 4.01
C LYS A 37 -2.15 -42.26 4.53
N VAL A 38 -2.87 -42.87 5.48
CA VAL A 38 -2.58 -44.23 5.96
C VAL A 38 -2.63 -45.23 4.82
N ARG A 39 -3.68 -45.18 3.98
CA ARG A 39 -3.82 -46.06 2.81
C ARG A 39 -2.62 -45.94 1.87
N LYS A 40 -2.18 -44.74 1.52
CA LYS A 40 -1.04 -44.53 0.62
C LYS A 40 0.25 -45.13 1.19
N ILE A 41 0.51 -44.98 2.50
CA ILE A 41 1.67 -45.62 3.15
C ILE A 41 1.60 -47.13 2.98
N LEU A 42 0.47 -47.75 3.31
CA LEU A 42 0.31 -49.20 3.22
C LEU A 42 0.38 -49.73 1.77
N ILE A 43 -0.10 -48.98 0.78
CA ILE A 43 0.07 -49.30 -0.65
C ILE A 43 1.55 -49.29 -1.05
N THR A 44 2.32 -48.34 -0.49
CA THR A 44 3.75 -48.14 -0.80
C THR A 44 4.60 -49.27 -0.24
N GLU A 45 4.30 -49.67 0.99
CA GLU A 45 4.99 -50.75 1.70
C GLU A 45 4.47 -52.15 1.32
N GLY A 46 3.51 -52.24 0.38
CA GLY A 46 2.93 -53.50 -0.08
C GLY A 46 2.02 -54.21 0.93
N LEU A 47 1.59 -53.50 1.98
CA LEU A 47 0.79 -54.04 3.09
C LEU A 47 -0.73 -53.92 2.87
N TRP A 48 -1.15 -53.14 1.87
CA TRP A 48 -2.57 -52.98 1.54
C TRP A 48 -2.77 -52.81 0.04
N GLU A 49 -3.76 -53.54 -0.49
CA GLU A 49 -4.14 -53.47 -1.90
C GLU A 49 -5.66 -53.55 -2.07
N SER A 50 -6.13 -52.97 -3.16
CA SER A 50 -7.47 -53.10 -3.72
C SER A 50 -7.39 -53.17 -5.24
N ASP A 51 -8.46 -53.67 -5.88
CA ASP A 51 -8.58 -53.71 -7.34
C ASP A 51 -8.27 -52.35 -8.01
N THR A 52 -8.68 -51.25 -7.36
CA THR A 52 -8.41 -49.89 -7.83
C THR A 52 -6.92 -49.54 -7.72
N SER A 53 -6.29 -49.81 -6.57
CA SER A 53 -4.85 -49.52 -6.38
C SER A 53 -3.96 -50.36 -7.30
N ILE A 54 -4.33 -51.60 -7.59
CA ILE A 54 -3.60 -52.49 -8.49
C ILE A 54 -3.68 -51.98 -9.93
N LYS A 55 -4.87 -51.60 -10.39
CA LYS A 55 -5.07 -51.01 -11.73
C LYS A 55 -4.26 -49.73 -11.90
N ILE A 56 -4.30 -48.84 -10.90
CA ILE A 56 -3.53 -47.59 -10.92
C ILE A 56 -2.02 -47.87 -10.93
N ARG A 57 -1.53 -48.80 -10.09
CA ARG A 57 -0.11 -49.18 -10.06
C ARG A 57 0.36 -49.72 -11.41
N ASN A 58 -0.43 -50.57 -12.06
CA ASN A 58 -0.10 -51.14 -13.36
C ASN A 58 -0.06 -50.09 -14.48
N LEU A 59 -0.98 -49.13 -14.48
CA LEU A 59 -1.00 -48.05 -15.47
C LEU A 59 0.14 -47.04 -15.25
N LEU A 60 0.49 -46.74 -13.99
CA LEU A 60 1.68 -45.96 -13.68
C LEU A 60 2.97 -46.65 -14.15
N ALA A 61 3.06 -47.97 -13.97
CA ALA A 61 4.20 -48.76 -14.45
C ALA A 61 4.34 -48.76 -15.99
N GLN A 62 3.26 -48.46 -16.71
CA GLN A 62 3.25 -48.28 -18.16
C GLN A 62 3.62 -46.84 -18.59
N GLY A 63 3.89 -45.95 -17.64
CA GLY A 63 4.33 -44.57 -17.88
C GLY A 63 3.20 -43.56 -18.07
N LEU A 64 1.94 -43.92 -17.79
CA LEU A 64 0.82 -43.01 -17.91
C LEU A 64 0.79 -41.98 -16.77
N THR A 65 0.38 -40.75 -17.11
CA THR A 65 0.18 -39.65 -16.16
C THR A 65 -1.07 -39.85 -15.30
N THR A 66 -1.19 -39.10 -14.20
CA THR A 66 -2.33 -39.20 -13.29
C THR A 66 -3.63 -38.81 -13.99
N GLU A 67 -3.57 -37.83 -14.89
CA GLU A 67 -4.67 -37.32 -15.69
C GLU A 67 -5.16 -38.37 -16.70
N GLU A 68 -4.23 -39.04 -17.40
CA GLU A 68 -4.56 -40.12 -18.35
C GLU A 68 -5.17 -41.34 -17.62
N ILE A 69 -4.66 -41.68 -16.44
CA ILE A 69 -5.21 -42.77 -15.61
C ILE A 69 -6.63 -42.42 -15.13
N ALA A 70 -6.86 -41.16 -14.74
CA ALA A 70 -8.18 -40.68 -14.32
C ALA A 70 -9.21 -40.81 -15.44
N GLU A 71 -8.81 -40.44 -16.66
CA GLU A 71 -9.63 -40.58 -17.87
C GLU A 71 -9.90 -42.05 -18.20
N MET A 72 -8.87 -42.91 -18.23
CA MET A 72 -9.00 -44.34 -18.54
C MET A 72 -9.87 -45.12 -17.55
N LEU A 73 -9.82 -44.75 -16.27
CA LEU A 73 -10.56 -45.45 -15.20
C LEU A 73 -11.89 -44.75 -14.86
N TYR A 74 -12.29 -43.72 -15.61
CA TYR A 74 -13.50 -42.92 -15.39
C TYR A 74 -13.64 -42.43 -13.93
N MET A 75 -12.55 -41.91 -13.36
CA MET A 75 -12.51 -41.39 -12.00
C MET A 75 -11.88 -40.00 -11.95
N SER A 76 -12.11 -39.25 -10.87
CA SER A 76 -11.44 -37.95 -10.71
C SER A 76 -9.94 -38.12 -10.43
N VAL A 77 -9.12 -37.15 -10.87
CA VAL A 77 -7.68 -37.08 -10.58
C VAL A 77 -7.40 -37.24 -9.07
N LYS A 78 -8.23 -36.62 -8.23
CA LYS A 78 -8.13 -36.76 -6.77
C LYS A 78 -8.37 -38.19 -6.27
N ASN A 79 -9.25 -38.94 -6.92
CA ASN A 79 -9.51 -40.34 -6.58
C ASN A 79 -8.31 -41.20 -6.98
N VAL A 80 -7.73 -41.00 -8.17
CA VAL A 80 -6.47 -41.66 -8.58
C VAL A 80 -5.37 -41.42 -7.54
N GLN A 81 -5.11 -40.16 -7.21
CA GLN A 81 -4.08 -39.75 -6.25
C GLN A 81 -4.24 -40.38 -4.86
N ALA A 82 -5.46 -40.74 -4.45
CA ALA A 82 -5.75 -41.36 -3.17
C ALA A 82 -5.39 -42.87 -3.11
N TYR A 83 -5.18 -43.50 -4.25
CA TYR A 83 -4.80 -44.92 -4.40
C TYR A 83 -3.41 -45.11 -5.04
N MET A 84 -2.68 -44.02 -5.31
CA MET A 84 -1.29 -44.09 -5.74
C MET A 84 -0.34 -44.43 -4.58
N PRO A 85 0.82 -45.05 -4.86
CA PRO A 85 1.92 -45.10 -3.91
C PRO A 85 2.30 -43.70 -3.39
N TYR A 86 2.85 -43.66 -2.19
CA TYR A 86 3.39 -42.48 -1.55
C TYR A 86 4.79 -42.19 -2.10
N GLU A 87 5.02 -40.98 -2.59
CA GLU A 87 6.35 -40.50 -2.95
C GLU A 87 7.05 -39.98 -1.69
N ARG A 88 8.14 -40.63 -1.26
CA ARG A 88 8.94 -40.22 -0.10
C ARG A 88 9.68 -38.92 -0.41
N GLY A 89 9.15 -37.79 0.06
CA GLY A 89 9.92 -36.55 0.21
C GLY A 89 10.52 -36.47 1.61
N ILE A 90 11.85 -36.48 1.71
CA ILE A 90 12.58 -36.33 2.99
C ILE A 90 12.29 -34.92 3.56
N TYR A 91 11.80 -34.81 4.80
CA TYR A 91 11.62 -33.52 5.51
C TYR A 91 12.45 -33.55 6.80
N GLY A 92 13.22 -32.49 7.06
CA GLY A 92 14.16 -32.43 8.19
C GLY A 92 15.49 -33.13 7.93
N GLY A 93 15.75 -33.60 6.71
CA GLY A 93 17.13 -33.85 6.28
C GLY A 93 17.90 -32.53 6.23
N ASP A 94 19.22 -32.59 6.34
CA ASP A 94 20.09 -31.41 6.27
C ASP A 94 19.88 -30.57 4.99
N VAL A 95 19.29 -31.19 3.95
CA VAL A 95 18.96 -30.56 2.67
C VAL A 95 17.45 -30.33 2.56
N LEU A 96 17.03 -29.06 2.61
CA LEU A 96 15.64 -28.63 2.41
C LEU A 96 15.20 -28.76 0.94
N SER A 97 13.95 -29.17 0.70
CA SER A 97 13.40 -29.14 -0.66
C SER A 97 13.23 -27.70 -1.17
N PRO A 98 13.27 -27.46 -2.50
CA PRO A 98 13.08 -26.12 -3.06
C PRO A 98 11.78 -25.44 -2.63
N ASP A 99 10.69 -26.21 -2.47
CA ASP A 99 9.42 -25.69 -1.95
C ASP A 99 9.46 -25.33 -0.47
N ALA A 100 10.17 -26.12 0.35
CA ALA A 100 10.35 -25.81 1.77
C ALA A 100 11.15 -24.53 1.96
N VAL A 101 12.22 -24.35 1.17
CA VAL A 101 13.01 -23.10 1.13
C VAL A 101 12.13 -21.92 0.70
N ARG A 102 11.38 -22.04 -0.41
CA ARG A 102 10.47 -20.99 -0.88
C ARG A 102 9.42 -20.61 0.16
N ALA A 103 8.80 -21.59 0.80
CA ALA A 103 7.79 -21.35 1.83
C ALA A 103 8.41 -20.72 3.10
N GLY A 104 9.63 -21.12 3.47
CA GLY A 104 10.39 -20.52 4.56
C GLY A 104 10.73 -19.05 4.31
N ARG A 105 11.25 -18.74 3.11
CA ARG A 105 11.51 -17.36 2.67
C ARG A 105 10.22 -16.53 2.67
N TYR A 106 9.14 -17.06 2.09
CA TYR A 106 7.83 -16.39 2.09
C TYR A 106 7.37 -16.02 3.51
N ARG A 107 7.42 -16.96 4.46
CA ARG A 107 7.05 -16.68 5.87
C ARG A 107 7.95 -15.63 6.51
N SER A 108 9.25 -15.69 6.25
CA SER A 108 10.21 -14.72 6.79
C SER A 108 9.94 -13.31 6.28
N ARG A 109 9.59 -13.17 5.00
CA ARG A 109 9.15 -11.88 4.42
C ARG A 109 7.89 -11.35 5.08
N MET A 110 6.88 -12.18 5.31
CA MET A 110 5.65 -11.73 5.99
C MET A 110 5.91 -11.30 7.43
N LYS A 111 6.83 -11.98 8.12
CA LYS A 111 7.25 -11.58 9.47
C LYS A 111 8.01 -10.25 9.47
N LYS A 112 8.90 -10.03 8.49
CA LYS A 112 9.64 -8.77 8.32
C LYS A 112 8.69 -7.62 7.98
N ALA A 113 7.76 -7.80 7.05
CA ALA A 113 6.72 -6.82 6.75
C ALA A 113 5.85 -6.48 7.97
N ALA A 114 5.49 -7.48 8.78
CA ALA A 114 4.76 -7.25 10.04
C ALA A 114 5.58 -6.50 11.08
N SER A 115 6.90 -6.68 11.10
CA SER A 115 7.78 -5.94 12.01
C SER A 115 8.00 -4.48 11.62
N MET A 116 7.72 -4.12 10.36
CA MET A 116 7.77 -2.74 9.85
C MET A 116 6.49 -1.96 10.15
N GLN A 117 5.38 -2.63 10.49
CA GLN A 117 4.09 -1.99 10.79
C GLN A 117 4.08 -1.29 12.16
N VAL A 118 3.43 -0.13 12.28
CA VAL A 118 3.39 0.70 13.51
C VAL A 118 2.46 0.10 14.55
N ALA A 119 1.31 -0.44 14.14
CA ALA A 119 0.31 -0.96 15.05
C ALA A 119 0.65 -2.39 15.55
N LYS A 120 1.42 -2.50 16.63
CA LYS A 120 1.58 -3.77 17.37
C LYS A 120 0.33 -4.08 18.21
N ARG A 121 -0.75 -4.52 17.56
CA ARG A 121 -1.98 -4.90 18.29
C ARG A 121 -1.69 -6.05 19.27
N THR A 122 -2.01 -5.84 20.55
CA THR A 122 -1.89 -6.91 21.56
C THR A 122 -3.05 -7.90 21.44
N LYS A 123 -2.84 -9.17 21.81
CA LYS A 123 -3.84 -10.27 21.67
C LYS A 123 -5.23 -9.95 22.30
N GLY A 124 -5.32 -9.00 23.23
CA GLY A 124 -6.58 -8.58 23.87
C GLY A 124 -7.46 -7.71 22.98
N GLU A 125 -6.88 -6.88 22.10
CA GLU A 125 -7.61 -6.01 21.16
C GLU A 125 -8.18 -6.78 19.97
N VAL A 126 -7.51 -7.87 19.58
CA VAL A 126 -7.92 -8.77 18.50
C VAL A 126 -9.32 -9.37 18.71
N ASN A 127 -9.79 -9.49 19.96
CA ASN A 127 -11.14 -9.98 20.24
C ASN A 127 -12.21 -8.89 20.23
N ARG A 128 -11.88 -7.63 20.54
CA ARG A 128 -12.80 -6.49 20.40
C ARG A 128 -13.00 -6.11 18.93
N THR A 129 -11.91 -6.11 18.15
CA THR A 129 -11.99 -5.82 16.71
C THR A 129 -12.63 -6.94 15.89
N LYS A 130 -12.69 -8.19 16.38
CA LYS A 130 -13.44 -9.25 15.67
C LYS A 130 -14.93 -8.98 15.60
N ASP A 131 -15.50 -8.34 16.61
CA ASP A 131 -16.92 -7.96 16.63
C ASP A 131 -17.15 -6.68 15.82
N GLU A 132 -16.21 -5.72 15.84
CA GLU A 132 -16.22 -4.52 14.98
C GLU A 132 -16.00 -4.87 13.49
N GLU A 133 -15.02 -5.70 13.15
CA GLU A 133 -14.78 -6.24 11.79
C GLU A 133 -15.95 -7.08 11.28
N LYS A 134 -16.69 -7.76 12.17
CA LYS A 134 -17.93 -8.47 11.80
C LYS A 134 -19.04 -7.48 11.48
N SER A 135 -19.18 -6.43 12.28
CA SER A 135 -20.13 -5.35 12.04
C SER A 135 -19.80 -4.65 10.71
N GLU A 136 -18.55 -4.25 10.52
CA GLU A 136 -18.04 -3.60 9.31
C GLU A 136 -18.14 -4.47 8.06
N ARG A 137 -17.85 -5.78 8.14
CA ARG A 137 -18.04 -6.70 6.99
C ARG A 137 -19.50 -6.92 6.64
N THR A 138 -20.38 -6.96 7.64
CA THR A 138 -21.82 -7.11 7.41
C THR A 138 -22.38 -5.82 6.79
N GLU A 139 -21.83 -4.66 7.18
CA GLU A 139 -22.16 -3.35 6.62
C GLU A 139 -21.52 -3.08 5.25
N GLU A 140 -20.30 -3.53 4.98
CA GLU A 140 -19.68 -3.52 3.64
C GLU A 140 -20.54 -4.31 2.65
N MET A 141 -21.12 -5.42 3.11
CA MET A 141 -21.94 -6.31 2.29
C MET A 141 -23.36 -5.76 2.09
N THR A 142 -23.88 -4.92 2.99
CA THR A 142 -25.12 -4.15 2.77
C THR A 142 -24.88 -2.92 1.93
N VAL A 143 -23.81 -2.15 2.16
CA VAL A 143 -23.41 -0.99 1.34
C VAL A 143 -23.07 -1.41 -0.09
N LYS A 144 -22.37 -2.54 -0.32
CA LYS A 144 -22.18 -3.10 -1.68
C LYS A 144 -23.48 -3.56 -2.36
N LYS A 145 -24.55 -3.82 -1.59
CA LYS A 145 -25.89 -4.15 -2.12
C LYS A 145 -26.79 -2.92 -2.31
N THR A 146 -26.53 -1.83 -1.59
CA THR A 146 -27.25 -0.54 -1.68
C THR A 146 -26.42 0.59 -2.29
N ALA A 147 -25.28 0.28 -2.92
CA ALA A 147 -24.47 1.26 -3.65
C ALA A 147 -25.18 1.63 -4.97
N GLU A 148 -26.34 2.25 -4.85
CA GLU A 148 -26.60 3.44 -5.63
C GLU A 148 -25.47 4.42 -5.28
N PHE A 149 -24.72 4.81 -6.30
CA PHE A 149 -23.57 5.71 -6.25
C PHE A 149 -23.86 6.83 -5.23
N LYS A 150 -23.04 6.94 -4.18
CA LYS A 150 -23.15 8.08 -3.26
C LYS A 150 -22.74 9.31 -4.04
N ASP A 151 -23.71 10.18 -4.33
CA ASP A 151 -23.64 11.49 -4.97
C ASP A 151 -22.77 12.52 -4.22
N SER A 152 -21.64 12.13 -3.61
CA SER A 152 -20.74 13.06 -2.92
C SER A 152 -19.54 13.51 -3.74
N TYR A 153 -19.40 13.03 -4.98
CA TYR A 153 -18.38 13.52 -5.90
C TYR A 153 -19.02 14.50 -6.89
N THR A 154 -18.72 15.79 -6.72
CA THR A 154 -19.19 16.88 -7.59
C THR A 154 -18.32 17.09 -8.82
N GLY A 155 -17.29 16.25 -9.03
CA GLY A 155 -16.35 16.39 -10.13
C GLY A 155 -16.89 15.84 -11.45
N GLU A 156 -16.46 16.44 -12.56
CA GLU A 156 -16.98 16.10 -13.88
C GLU A 156 -16.45 14.76 -14.43
N ALA A 157 -15.37 14.21 -13.88
CA ALA A 157 -14.67 13.03 -14.40
C ALA A 157 -14.81 11.79 -13.52
N ASP A 158 -14.95 10.62 -14.12
CA ASP A 158 -15.02 9.32 -13.43
C ASP A 158 -13.64 8.69 -13.21
N ALA A 159 -12.67 9.02 -14.06
CA ALA A 159 -11.30 8.50 -13.98
C ALA A 159 -10.26 9.55 -14.39
N LEU A 160 -9.07 9.46 -13.79
CA LEU A 160 -7.92 10.30 -14.10
C LEU A 160 -6.78 9.45 -14.67
N ARG A 161 -6.04 9.99 -15.64
CA ARG A 161 -4.74 9.48 -16.07
C ARG A 161 -3.65 10.25 -15.36
N LEU A 162 -2.87 9.55 -14.56
CA LEU A 162 -1.73 10.12 -13.85
C LEU A 162 -0.43 9.63 -14.45
N HIS A 163 0.57 10.51 -14.44
CA HIS A 163 1.96 10.18 -14.67
C HIS A 163 2.72 10.35 -13.35
N LEU A 164 3.35 9.27 -12.88
CA LEU A 164 4.16 9.25 -11.67
C LEU A 164 5.61 9.01 -12.05
N GLU A 165 6.51 9.90 -11.65
CA GLU A 165 7.94 9.83 -11.99
C GLU A 165 8.79 10.00 -10.73
N LEU A 166 9.78 9.12 -10.55
CA LEU A 166 10.77 9.26 -9.48
C LEU A 166 11.69 10.46 -9.77
N ASP A 167 11.88 11.34 -8.79
CA ASP A 167 12.80 12.47 -8.92
C ASP A 167 14.25 11.99 -8.85
N LEU A 168 14.89 11.95 -10.02
CA LEU A 168 16.30 11.56 -10.21
C LEU A 168 17.23 12.77 -10.37
N LYS A 169 16.81 13.97 -9.96
CA LYS A 169 17.59 15.21 -10.18
C LYS A 169 19.02 15.17 -9.65
N TYR A 170 19.25 14.42 -8.56
CA TYR A 170 20.57 14.31 -7.92
C TYR A 170 21.32 13.03 -8.28
N ALA A 171 20.76 12.20 -9.16
CA ALA A 171 21.44 11.00 -9.61
C ALA A 171 22.60 11.36 -10.55
N ASP A 172 23.78 10.78 -10.33
CA ASP A 172 24.95 11.01 -11.17
C ASP A 172 24.93 10.14 -12.46
N GLU A 173 25.90 10.37 -13.35
CA GLU A 173 25.97 9.66 -14.63
C GLU A 173 26.14 8.15 -14.47
N GLU A 174 26.81 7.72 -13.39
CA GLU A 174 27.10 6.32 -13.11
C GLU A 174 25.85 5.61 -12.56
N GLU A 175 25.13 6.25 -11.65
CA GLU A 175 23.83 5.79 -11.18
C GLU A 175 22.83 5.67 -12.34
N ILE A 176 22.79 6.67 -13.24
CA ILE A 176 21.95 6.60 -14.45
C ILE A 176 22.36 5.42 -15.36
N ARG A 177 23.65 5.12 -15.51
CA ARG A 177 24.13 3.93 -16.23
C ARG A 177 23.61 2.65 -15.59
N ILE A 178 23.81 2.49 -14.29
CA ILE A 178 23.38 1.32 -13.51
C ILE A 178 21.87 1.10 -13.64
N LEU A 179 21.07 2.16 -13.54
CA LEU A 179 19.62 2.10 -13.69
C LEU A 179 19.20 1.68 -15.10
N LYS A 180 19.91 2.13 -16.14
CA LYS A 180 19.63 1.70 -17.52
C LYS A 180 19.98 0.24 -17.75
N GLU A 181 21.13 -0.19 -17.25
CA GLU A 181 21.67 -1.53 -17.49
C GLU A 181 20.94 -2.60 -16.65
N TYR A 182 20.77 -2.35 -15.36
CA TYR A 182 20.25 -3.32 -14.39
C TYR A 182 18.87 -2.94 -13.84
N GLY A 183 18.56 -1.65 -13.77
CA GLY A 183 17.27 -1.12 -13.32
C GLY A 183 16.17 -1.09 -14.40
N SER A 184 16.43 -1.64 -15.61
CA SER A 184 15.51 -1.63 -16.76
C SER A 184 14.89 -0.26 -17.08
N MET A 185 15.59 0.82 -16.74
CA MET A 185 15.19 2.18 -17.05
C MET A 185 15.53 2.47 -18.51
N LYS A 186 14.60 3.03 -19.26
CA LYS A 186 14.88 3.58 -20.60
C LYS A 186 15.20 5.06 -20.48
N ASP A 187 14.22 5.81 -19.98
CA ASP A 187 14.25 7.26 -19.89
C ASP A 187 14.10 7.70 -18.43
N ALA A 188 13.19 7.09 -17.67
CA ALA A 188 12.91 7.42 -16.28
C ALA A 188 12.42 6.21 -15.47
N ILE A 189 12.34 6.32 -14.15
CA ILE A 189 11.58 5.36 -13.33
C ILE A 189 10.18 5.92 -13.15
N SER A 190 9.24 5.49 -13.99
CA SER A 190 7.91 6.09 -14.07
C SER A 190 6.77 5.09 -14.27
N ARG A 191 5.55 5.52 -13.93
CA ARG A 191 4.31 4.74 -14.05
C ARG A 191 3.21 5.65 -14.60
N ASP A 192 2.59 5.23 -15.69
CA ASP A 192 1.31 5.80 -16.10
C ASP A 192 0.20 4.90 -15.55
N ILE A 193 -0.76 5.53 -14.88
CA ILE A 193 -1.89 4.83 -14.28
C ILE A 193 -3.21 5.51 -14.59
N LEU A 194 -4.27 4.70 -14.55
CA LEU A 194 -5.64 5.16 -14.49
C LEU A 194 -6.15 4.93 -13.07
N VAL A 195 -6.78 5.94 -12.48
CA VAL A 195 -7.36 5.87 -11.13
C VAL A 195 -8.80 6.37 -11.14
N PRO A 196 -9.68 5.91 -10.24
CA PRO A 196 -10.96 6.56 -10.01
C PRO A 196 -10.73 7.99 -9.54
N ALA A 197 -11.54 8.93 -10.02
CA ALA A 197 -11.31 10.35 -9.74
C ALA A 197 -11.47 10.73 -8.25
N ASP A 198 -12.26 9.94 -7.52
CA ASP A 198 -12.50 10.06 -6.10
C ASP A 198 -11.50 9.27 -5.22
N ILE A 199 -10.42 8.71 -5.79
CA ILE A 199 -9.35 8.11 -4.99
C ILE A 199 -8.78 9.16 -4.04
N THR A 200 -8.73 8.85 -2.76
CA THR A 200 -8.12 9.73 -1.77
C THR A 200 -6.60 9.67 -1.86
N LEU A 201 -5.91 10.74 -1.44
CA LEU A 201 -4.45 10.72 -1.31
C LEU A 201 -3.97 9.56 -0.41
N HIS A 202 -4.72 9.24 0.64
CA HIS A 202 -4.48 8.08 1.50
C HIS A 202 -4.47 6.75 0.72
N ALA A 203 -5.48 6.50 -0.11
CA ALA A 203 -5.55 5.29 -0.92
C ALA A 203 -4.48 5.29 -2.02
N LEU A 204 -4.16 6.46 -2.58
CA LEU A 204 -3.11 6.63 -3.57
C LEU A 204 -1.72 6.28 -3.00
N ASN A 205 -1.44 6.61 -1.72
CA ASN A 205 -0.21 6.21 -1.02
C ASN A 205 0.04 4.70 -1.19
N TYR A 206 -0.93 3.86 -0.83
CA TYR A 206 -0.80 2.40 -0.96
C TYR A 206 -0.64 1.92 -2.40
N ALA A 207 -1.23 2.61 -3.37
CA ALA A 207 -0.99 2.32 -4.78
C ALA A 207 0.46 2.66 -5.18
N ILE A 208 1.00 3.79 -4.71
CA ILE A 208 2.38 4.21 -4.95
C ILE A 208 3.36 3.19 -4.37
N LEU A 209 3.22 2.83 -3.09
CA LEU A 209 4.05 1.82 -2.43
C LEU A 209 4.08 0.53 -3.27
N ARG A 210 2.90 0.06 -3.69
CA ARG A 210 2.79 -1.14 -4.51
C ARG A 210 3.46 -0.98 -5.88
N MET A 211 3.35 0.16 -6.56
CA MET A 211 3.93 0.37 -7.88
C MET A 211 5.45 0.50 -7.89
N PHE A 212 6.00 1.08 -6.82
CA PHE A 212 7.44 1.29 -6.65
C PHE A 212 8.11 0.15 -5.90
N GLY A 213 7.38 -0.76 -5.25
CA GLY A 213 7.95 -1.96 -4.63
C GLY A 213 8.15 -1.85 -3.11
N TRP A 214 7.85 -0.70 -2.54
CA TRP A 214 7.94 -0.41 -1.11
C TRP A 214 6.88 -1.18 -0.31
N GLN A 215 7.23 -1.54 0.93
CA GLN A 215 6.41 -2.35 1.83
C GLN A 215 6.04 -1.64 3.12
N ASN A 216 6.85 -0.67 3.54
CA ASN A 216 6.56 0.18 4.67
C ASN A 216 5.55 1.27 4.28
N GLY A 217 4.49 1.46 5.06
CA GLY A 217 3.44 2.46 4.79
C GLY A 217 3.61 3.78 5.53
N HIS A 218 4.66 3.95 6.34
CA HIS A 218 4.85 5.12 7.20
C HIS A 218 5.83 6.12 6.60
N LEU A 219 5.92 7.28 7.27
CA LEU A 219 6.81 8.38 6.90
C LEU A 219 6.63 8.84 5.46
N HIS A 220 5.41 9.26 5.13
CA HIS A 220 5.10 9.86 3.83
C HIS A 220 4.33 11.16 3.99
N SER A 221 4.38 11.97 2.93
CA SER A 221 3.55 13.16 2.80
C SER A 221 3.29 13.50 1.34
N PHE A 222 2.10 14.05 1.09
CA PHE A 222 1.80 14.75 -0.16
C PHE A 222 1.98 16.24 0.07
N VAL A 223 2.71 16.91 -0.81
CA VAL A 223 2.93 18.35 -0.72
C VAL A 223 2.70 19.02 -2.07
N LEU A 224 2.31 20.30 -2.04
CA LEU A 224 2.25 21.13 -3.22
C LEU A 224 3.66 21.54 -3.67
N PRO A 225 3.90 21.81 -4.96
CA PRO A 225 5.09 22.51 -5.41
C PRO A 225 5.24 23.86 -4.69
N GLU A 226 6.46 24.23 -4.34
CA GLU A 226 6.78 25.40 -3.51
C GLU A 226 6.11 26.70 -3.99
N ASN A 227 6.16 26.97 -5.29
CA ASN A 227 5.56 28.15 -5.91
C ASN A 227 4.03 28.15 -5.82
N ILE A 228 3.41 26.96 -5.88
CA ILE A 228 1.96 26.80 -5.74
C ILE A 228 1.56 26.99 -4.28
N PHE A 229 2.30 26.37 -3.34
CA PHE A 229 2.10 26.56 -1.90
C PHE A 229 2.16 28.04 -1.52
N LYS A 230 3.26 28.73 -1.86
CA LYS A 230 3.44 30.16 -1.58
C LYS A 230 2.42 31.03 -2.30
N GLY A 231 2.02 30.68 -3.53
CA GLY A 231 0.96 31.40 -4.24
C GLY A 231 -0.42 31.27 -3.59
N LEU A 232 -0.73 30.10 -3.03
CA LEU A 232 -1.99 29.80 -2.35
C LEU A 232 -2.06 30.48 -0.98
N THR A 233 -1.00 30.39 -0.19
CA THR A 233 -0.92 30.92 1.19
C THR A 233 -0.44 32.37 1.28
N GLU A 234 0.04 32.94 0.17
CA GLU A 234 0.80 34.20 0.13
C GLU A 234 2.02 34.19 1.07
N ASP A 235 2.49 33.00 1.45
CA ASP A 235 3.50 32.78 2.49
C ASP A 235 3.14 33.46 3.83
N GLN A 236 1.85 33.62 4.13
CA GLN A 236 1.38 34.18 5.40
C GLN A 236 0.81 33.10 6.31
N PHE A 237 1.29 33.02 7.56
CA PHE A 237 0.79 32.03 8.51
C PHE A 237 -0.69 32.24 8.83
N SER A 238 -1.17 33.48 8.87
CA SER A 238 -2.58 33.79 9.11
C SER A 238 -3.52 33.27 8.01
N ILE A 239 -3.05 33.22 6.76
CA ILE A 239 -3.78 32.63 5.63
C ILE A 239 -3.70 31.11 5.70
N TRP A 240 -2.50 30.55 5.92
CA TRP A 240 -2.32 29.11 6.10
C TRP A 240 -3.17 28.54 7.24
N ALA A 241 -3.26 29.25 8.37
CA ALA A 241 -4.05 28.86 9.54
C ALA A 241 -5.54 28.67 9.23
N LYS A 242 -6.10 29.44 8.29
CA LYS A 242 -7.48 29.26 7.79
C LYS A 242 -7.63 28.01 6.92
N MET A 243 -6.56 27.61 6.24
CA MET A 243 -6.51 26.45 5.33
C MET A 243 -6.14 25.14 6.04
N ALA A 244 -5.71 25.19 7.30
CA ALA A 244 -5.47 24.01 8.13
C ALA A 244 -6.79 23.26 8.39
N GLY A 245 -6.82 21.98 8.03
CA GLY A 245 -8.03 21.14 8.00
C GLY A 245 -8.91 21.33 6.76
N VAL A 246 -8.48 22.15 5.80
CA VAL A 246 -9.10 22.30 4.46
C VAL A 246 -8.21 21.70 3.37
N TYR A 247 -6.98 22.19 3.24
CA TYR A 247 -5.97 21.64 2.33
C TYR A 247 -4.81 21.01 3.08
N PHE A 248 -4.39 21.63 4.18
CA PHE A 248 -3.18 21.25 4.91
C PHE A 248 -3.51 20.62 6.25
N ARG A 249 -2.71 19.65 6.67
CA ARG A 249 -2.75 19.08 8.00
C ARG A 249 -1.96 19.98 8.96
N PHE A 250 -2.52 20.25 10.13
CA PHE A 250 -1.76 20.80 11.25
C PHE A 250 -0.83 19.70 11.79
N PRO A 251 0.46 19.97 12.03
CA PRO A 251 1.43 18.96 12.45
C PRO A 251 0.98 18.21 13.72
N THR A 252 1.13 16.88 13.70
CA THR A 252 0.72 16.02 14.82
C THR A 252 1.57 14.75 14.87
N GLU A 253 1.85 14.29 16.08
CA GLU A 253 2.53 13.02 16.35
C GLU A 253 1.53 11.90 16.72
N ASN A 254 0.24 12.11 16.46
CA ASN A 254 -0.78 11.09 16.72
C ASN A 254 -0.72 9.97 15.66
N TYR A 255 0.32 9.14 15.72
CA TYR A 255 0.56 8.07 14.76
C TYR A 255 -0.53 6.99 14.75
N GLU A 256 -1.27 6.81 15.85
CA GLU A 256 -2.44 5.93 15.87
C GLU A 256 -3.56 6.44 14.97
N ASP A 257 -3.68 7.76 14.83
CA ASP A 257 -4.67 8.41 13.97
C ASP A 257 -4.19 8.52 12.52
N ILE A 258 -2.91 8.87 12.32
CA ILE A 258 -2.31 8.95 10.97
C ILE A 258 -2.33 7.56 10.30
N TYR A 259 -1.98 6.52 11.06
CA TYR A 259 -1.92 5.13 10.59
C TYR A 259 -3.09 4.30 11.11
N TRP A 260 -4.27 4.91 11.21
CA TRP A 260 -5.51 4.30 11.73
C TRP A 260 -5.85 2.97 11.08
N ASP A 261 -5.43 2.78 9.83
CA ASP A 261 -5.72 1.60 9.03
C ASP A 261 -4.54 0.63 8.92
N ASP A 262 -3.43 0.84 9.62
CA ASP A 262 -2.33 -0.13 9.68
C ASP A 262 -2.77 -1.38 10.45
N ASP A 263 -3.35 -2.32 9.72
CA ASP A 263 -3.99 -3.53 10.24
C ASP A 263 -3.38 -4.82 9.66
N TYR A 264 -2.17 -4.74 9.11
CA TYR A 264 -1.49 -5.88 8.51
C TYR A 264 -1.30 -7.03 9.52
N ARG A 265 -1.50 -8.27 9.04
CA ARG A 265 -1.41 -9.48 9.86
C ARG A 265 -0.39 -10.45 9.30
N GLU A 266 0.45 -10.98 10.19
CA GLU A 266 1.38 -12.06 9.86
C GLU A 266 0.61 -13.26 9.26
N GLY A 267 0.90 -13.59 8.00
CA GLY A 267 0.24 -14.66 7.25
C GLY A 267 -0.61 -14.17 6.07
N GLU A 268 -0.95 -12.89 6.01
CA GLU A 268 -1.50 -12.26 4.81
C GLU A 268 -0.38 -11.80 3.87
N SER A 269 -0.57 -11.98 2.56
CA SER A 269 0.34 -11.42 1.55
C SER A 269 0.30 -9.89 1.58
N ILE A 270 1.45 -9.23 1.72
CA ILE A 270 1.55 -7.77 1.70
C ILE A 270 0.87 -7.15 0.47
N ARG A 271 1.01 -7.81 -0.70
CA ARG A 271 0.37 -7.39 -1.95
C ARG A 271 -1.15 -7.43 -1.87
N SER A 272 -1.70 -8.47 -1.24
CA SER A 272 -3.15 -8.63 -1.08
C SER A 272 -3.71 -7.65 -0.06
N TRP A 273 -2.95 -7.37 0.99
CA TRP A 273 -3.29 -6.35 1.99
C TRP A 273 -3.31 -4.95 1.38
N MET A 274 -2.21 -4.49 0.76
CA MET A 274 -2.15 -3.19 0.07
C MET A 274 -3.25 -3.03 -0.97
N LYS A 275 -3.54 -4.10 -1.73
CA LYS A 275 -4.61 -4.09 -2.73
C LYS A 275 -5.99 -3.74 -2.16
N LYS A 276 -6.27 -4.10 -0.91
CA LYS A 276 -7.53 -3.68 -0.25
C LYS A 276 -7.54 -2.20 0.09
N LYS A 277 -6.38 -1.60 0.36
CA LYS A 277 -6.24 -0.20 0.76
C LYS A 277 -6.48 0.78 -0.39
N TYR A 278 -6.02 0.42 -1.59
CA TYR A 278 -6.24 1.22 -2.79
C TYR A 278 -7.40 0.74 -3.67
N THR A 279 -8.22 -0.21 -3.20
CA THR A 279 -9.48 -0.59 -3.85
C THR A 279 -10.63 -0.01 -3.04
N GLY A 280 -11.42 0.87 -3.63
CA GLY A 280 -12.48 1.51 -2.86
C GLY A 280 -13.72 0.62 -2.61
N PRO A 281 -14.81 1.19 -2.05
CA PRO A 281 -15.01 2.61 -1.79
C PRO A 281 -13.97 3.19 -0.83
N TYR A 282 -13.39 4.33 -1.20
CA TYR A 282 -12.35 4.97 -0.40
C TYR A 282 -12.95 5.59 0.85
N ARG A 283 -12.28 5.41 1.98
CA ARG A 283 -12.70 5.97 3.28
C ARG A 283 -11.47 6.39 4.04
N TYR A 284 -11.58 7.53 4.70
CA TYR A 284 -10.62 8.01 5.68
C TYR A 284 -11.30 7.99 7.05
N ASN A 285 -10.73 7.28 8.01
CA ASN A 285 -11.29 7.15 9.36
C ASN A 285 -10.38 7.74 10.45
N GLY A 286 -9.35 8.49 10.06
CA GLY A 286 -8.61 9.34 11.00
C GLY A 286 -9.45 10.55 11.40
N TYR A 287 -9.15 11.12 12.56
CA TYR A 287 -9.85 12.26 13.14
C TYR A 287 -9.07 13.57 12.93
N GLY A 288 -7.75 13.50 12.94
CA GLY A 288 -6.84 14.65 12.97
C GLY A 288 -6.87 15.53 11.72
N GLU A 289 -7.41 15.05 10.61
CA GLU A 289 -7.47 15.79 9.34
C GLU A 289 -8.75 16.61 9.14
N HIS A 290 -9.72 16.48 10.03
CA HIS A 290 -10.96 17.25 9.91
C HIS A 290 -10.76 18.70 10.35
N TYR A 291 -11.55 19.59 9.76
CA TYR A 291 -11.42 21.04 9.98
C TYR A 291 -11.44 21.42 11.46
N VAL A 292 -12.40 20.87 12.22
CA VAL A 292 -12.55 21.12 13.66
C VAL A 292 -11.27 20.80 14.43
N MET A 293 -10.65 19.66 14.17
CA MET A 293 -9.47 19.19 14.90
C MET A 293 -8.26 20.08 14.63
N ASN A 294 -8.06 20.46 13.37
CA ASN A 294 -6.98 21.36 12.98
C ASN A 294 -7.16 22.75 13.60
N GLN A 295 -8.39 23.26 13.62
CA GLN A 295 -8.66 24.57 14.22
C GLN A 295 -8.50 24.57 15.73
N ILE A 296 -8.73 23.46 16.43
CA ILE A 296 -8.42 23.36 17.87
C ILE A 296 -6.92 23.64 18.11
N GLU A 297 -6.05 23.03 17.32
CA GLU A 297 -4.60 23.21 17.45
C GLU A 297 -4.13 24.60 17.02
N VAL A 298 -4.65 25.12 15.89
CA VAL A 298 -4.38 26.49 15.44
C VAL A 298 -4.77 27.51 16.52
N GLN A 299 -5.97 27.40 17.09
CA GLN A 299 -6.43 28.34 18.11
C GLN A 299 -5.64 28.19 19.42
N SER A 300 -5.25 26.96 19.78
CA SER A 300 -4.37 26.69 20.91
C SER A 300 -3.01 27.40 20.74
N MET A 301 -2.43 27.29 19.54
CA MET A 301 -1.18 27.95 19.19
C MET A 301 -1.29 29.48 19.26
N ILE A 302 -2.29 30.06 18.61
CA ILE A 302 -2.50 31.52 18.60
C ILE A 302 -2.77 32.07 20.00
N ALA A 303 -3.48 31.32 20.85
CA ALA A 303 -3.74 31.72 22.23
C ALA A 303 -2.49 31.65 23.13
N ARG A 304 -1.56 30.75 22.82
CA ARG A 304 -0.35 30.52 23.62
C ARG A 304 0.80 31.45 23.25
N TRP A 305 0.90 31.88 22.00
CA TRP A 305 2.02 32.69 21.50
C TRP A 305 1.53 33.94 20.77
N GLU A 306 1.83 35.11 21.33
CA GLU A 306 1.68 36.40 20.63
C GLU A 306 2.86 36.68 19.71
N GLU A 307 4.06 36.37 20.19
CA GLU A 307 5.34 36.52 19.49
C GLU A 307 6.10 35.19 19.50
N ILE A 308 6.91 34.98 18.46
CA ILE A 308 7.75 33.78 18.28
C ILE A 308 9.19 34.19 18.01
N THR A 309 10.12 33.34 18.40
CA THR A 309 11.55 33.52 18.09
C THR A 309 11.91 32.66 16.90
N VAL A 310 12.37 33.28 15.82
CA VAL A 310 12.73 32.60 14.57
C VAL A 310 14.19 32.18 14.62
N HIS A 311 14.46 30.91 14.35
CA HIS A 311 15.80 30.33 14.29
C HIS A 311 16.14 29.91 12.86
N GLU A 312 16.48 30.87 12.00
CA GLU A 312 16.92 30.57 10.64
C GLU A 312 18.22 29.77 10.64
N PHE A 313 18.37 28.92 9.63
CA PHE A 313 19.55 28.08 9.44
C PHE A 313 20.05 28.16 8.00
N VAL A 314 21.37 28.30 7.85
CA VAL A 314 22.03 28.27 6.54
C VAL A 314 23.11 27.19 6.56
N PHE A 315 22.92 26.16 5.74
CA PHE A 315 23.87 25.06 5.63
C PHE A 315 25.23 25.56 5.14
N GLY A 316 26.31 25.17 5.84
CA GLY A 316 27.68 25.52 5.48
C GLY A 316 28.12 26.96 5.81
N ALA A 317 27.28 27.77 6.47
CA ALA A 317 27.68 29.12 6.88
C ALA A 317 28.66 29.10 8.07
N GLU A 318 29.73 29.91 8.00
CA GLU A 318 30.70 30.08 9.09
C GLU A 318 30.06 30.61 10.38
N LYS A 319 29.02 31.43 10.22
CA LYS A 319 28.20 31.95 11.32
C LYS A 319 26.74 31.87 10.95
N GLN A 320 25.95 31.24 11.81
CA GLN A 320 24.50 31.13 11.63
C GLN A 320 23.81 32.49 11.85
N PRO A 321 22.67 32.73 11.20
CA PRO A 321 21.85 33.92 11.44
C PRO A 321 21.51 34.07 12.93
N THR A 322 21.48 35.32 13.41
CA THR A 322 21.06 35.59 14.79
C THR A 322 19.54 35.47 14.90
N PRO A 323 19.02 34.72 15.90
CA PRO A 323 17.59 34.64 16.12
C PRO A 323 16.95 36.01 16.35
N TYR A 324 15.71 36.16 15.89
CA TYR A 324 14.95 37.41 16.00
C TYR A 324 13.47 37.13 16.32
N ILE A 325 12.75 38.13 16.82
CA ILE A 325 11.36 38.00 17.25
C ILE A 325 10.42 38.57 16.20
N VAL A 326 9.32 37.86 15.93
CA VAL A 326 8.21 38.34 15.09
C VAL A 326 6.88 38.08 15.78
N LYS A 327 5.84 38.86 15.44
CA LYS A 327 4.47 38.58 15.87
C LYS A 327 3.92 37.39 15.09
N LEU A 328 3.34 36.40 15.78
CA LEU A 328 2.83 35.18 15.15
C LEU A 328 1.80 35.47 14.05
N LYS A 329 0.90 36.44 14.27
CA LYS A 329 -0.16 36.80 13.32
C LYS A 329 0.34 37.49 12.05
N GLU A 330 1.55 38.04 12.09
CA GLU A 330 2.20 38.76 10.98
C GLU A 330 3.34 37.92 10.37
N ALA A 331 3.64 36.74 10.94
CA ALA A 331 4.74 35.89 10.53
C ALA A 331 4.46 35.21 9.18
N THR A 332 5.52 34.96 8.43
CA THR A 332 5.46 34.08 7.27
C THR A 332 5.34 32.61 7.68
N VAL A 333 4.94 31.74 6.76
CA VAL A 333 4.88 30.30 7.06
C VAL A 333 6.29 29.78 7.39
N ASP A 334 7.29 30.17 6.58
CA ASP A 334 8.69 29.78 6.81
C ASP A 334 9.20 30.25 8.18
N GLN A 335 8.86 31.47 8.61
CA GLN A 335 9.23 31.97 9.94
C GLN A 335 8.64 31.13 11.07
N VAL A 336 7.39 30.69 10.92
CA VAL A 336 6.75 29.81 11.90
C VAL A 336 7.43 28.44 11.93
N MET A 337 7.74 27.86 10.76
CA MET A 337 8.46 26.58 10.69
C MET A 337 9.88 26.68 11.28
N HIS A 338 10.56 27.81 11.12
CA HIS A 338 11.86 28.07 11.76
C HIS A 338 11.78 28.39 13.26
N ALA A 339 10.61 28.73 13.78
CA ALA A 339 10.41 28.96 15.21
C ALA A 339 10.09 27.68 15.99
N PHE A 340 9.53 26.65 15.33
CA PHE A 340 9.09 25.41 15.95
C PHE A 340 9.66 24.20 15.22
N ALA A 341 10.50 23.42 15.91
CA ALA A 341 11.22 22.29 15.31
C ALA A 341 10.30 21.26 14.62
N ASP A 342 9.11 21.03 15.18
CA ASP A 342 8.20 19.97 14.73
C ASP A 342 7.06 20.51 13.84
N MET A 343 7.16 21.76 13.37
CA MET A 343 6.10 22.38 12.57
C MET A 343 6.31 22.15 11.06
N THR A 344 5.53 21.25 10.47
CA THR A 344 5.51 20.96 9.03
C THR A 344 4.24 21.46 8.34
N CYS A 345 4.22 22.72 7.89
CA CYS A 345 3.02 23.34 7.30
C CYS A 345 2.64 22.87 5.88
N HIS A 346 3.44 22.00 5.26
CA HIS A 346 3.34 21.68 3.83
C HIS A 346 2.51 20.42 3.53
N GLU A 347 2.18 19.62 4.55
CA GLU A 347 1.49 18.34 4.39
C GLU A 347 0.03 18.54 3.99
N LEU A 348 -0.37 17.96 2.87
CA LEU A 348 -1.77 17.91 2.43
C LEU A 348 -2.56 16.88 3.23
N LEU A 349 -3.87 17.11 3.34
CA LEU A 349 -4.80 16.16 3.95
C LEU A 349 -4.97 14.93 3.06
N GLU A 350 -4.71 13.75 3.61
CA GLU A 350 -4.80 12.48 2.92
C GLU A 350 -6.24 12.02 2.65
N ARG A 351 -7.22 12.57 3.38
CA ARG A 351 -8.67 12.36 3.15
C ARG A 351 -9.16 12.95 1.83
N LEU A 352 -8.43 13.90 1.24
CA LEU A 352 -8.89 14.62 0.06
C LEU A 352 -8.89 13.72 -1.19
N PRO A 353 -9.99 13.70 -1.96
CA PRO A 353 -10.03 13.06 -3.27
C PRO A 353 -9.11 13.76 -4.27
N LEU A 354 -8.46 12.98 -5.13
CA LEU A 354 -7.42 13.48 -6.00
C LEU A 354 -7.94 14.52 -7.00
N ALA A 355 -9.13 14.32 -7.57
CA ALA A 355 -9.70 15.26 -8.52
C ALA A 355 -10.17 16.59 -7.88
N GLU A 356 -10.24 16.67 -6.56
CA GLU A 356 -10.51 17.94 -5.86
C GLU A 356 -9.22 18.76 -5.67
N ILE A 357 -8.04 18.17 -5.90
CA ILE A 357 -6.74 18.83 -5.72
C ILE A 357 -6.02 19.04 -7.05
N LEU A 358 -6.06 18.04 -7.94
CA LEU A 358 -5.32 18.03 -9.21
C LEU A 358 -6.14 18.59 -10.38
N CYS A 359 -5.54 19.55 -11.10
CA CYS A 359 -5.97 19.99 -12.41
C CYS A 359 -5.37 19.11 -13.51
N VAL A 360 -6.10 18.91 -14.61
CA VAL A 360 -5.52 18.36 -15.84
C VAL A 360 -4.52 19.38 -16.40
N LYS A 361 -3.33 18.90 -16.72
CA LYS A 361 -2.22 19.68 -17.23
C LYS A 361 -2.60 20.51 -18.46
N GLY A 362 -2.34 21.82 -18.39
CA GLY A 362 -2.54 22.75 -19.50
C GLY A 362 -3.97 23.26 -19.70
N GLU A 363 -4.95 22.74 -18.95
CA GLU A 363 -6.36 23.13 -19.11
C GLU A 363 -6.75 24.33 -18.22
N ASN A 364 -6.20 24.45 -17.01
CA ASN A 364 -6.66 25.43 -16.02
C ASN A 364 -5.54 26.25 -15.40
N LYS A 365 -5.61 27.58 -15.55
CA LYS A 365 -4.86 28.50 -14.69
C LYS A 365 -5.58 28.63 -13.36
N VAL A 366 -5.01 28.04 -12.32
CA VAL A 366 -5.50 28.19 -10.95
C VAL A 366 -5.39 29.65 -10.53
N LYS A 367 -6.51 30.22 -10.07
CA LYS A 367 -6.57 31.59 -9.58
C LYS A 367 -6.68 31.56 -8.06
N PHE A 368 -5.54 31.63 -7.38
CA PHE A 368 -5.49 31.50 -5.92
C PHE A 368 -6.32 32.55 -5.17
N ALA A 369 -6.47 33.76 -5.72
CA ALA A 369 -7.33 34.78 -5.14
C ALA A 369 -8.80 34.35 -5.07
N GLU A 370 -9.33 33.73 -6.13
CA GLU A 370 -10.72 33.23 -6.15
C GLU A 370 -10.92 32.10 -5.13
N ILE A 371 -9.90 31.25 -4.92
CA ILE A 371 -9.92 30.19 -3.90
C ILE A 371 -9.93 30.79 -2.49
N ARG A 372 -9.10 31.82 -2.24
CA ARG A 372 -9.08 32.51 -0.95
C ARG A 372 -10.40 33.22 -0.66
N GLU A 373 -10.97 33.93 -1.65
CA GLU A 373 -12.27 34.58 -1.54
C GLU A 373 -13.40 33.56 -1.25
N TYR A 374 -13.37 32.41 -1.93
CA TYR A 374 -14.29 31.32 -1.65
C TYR A 374 -14.17 30.84 -0.19
N LEU A 375 -12.96 30.55 0.28
CA LEU A 375 -12.74 30.09 1.65
C LEU A 375 -13.19 31.14 2.67
N ASP A 376 -12.83 32.41 2.49
CA ASP A 376 -13.28 33.48 3.38
C ASP A 376 -14.81 33.57 3.41
N SER A 377 -15.49 33.35 2.27
CA SER A 377 -16.96 33.30 2.23
C SER A 377 -17.55 32.12 3.04
N GLN A 378 -16.95 30.94 2.94
CA GLN A 378 -17.38 29.76 3.70
C GLN A 378 -17.17 29.97 5.20
N LEU A 379 -15.99 30.46 5.57
CA LEU A 379 -15.58 30.67 6.95
C LEU A 379 -16.35 31.83 7.62
N SER A 380 -16.77 32.85 6.87
CA SER A 380 -17.54 33.98 7.41
C SER A 380 -18.88 33.57 8.04
N ASN A 381 -19.43 32.43 7.65
CA ASN A 381 -20.70 31.91 8.17
C ASN A 381 -20.52 30.96 9.37
N LEU A 382 -19.27 30.69 9.77
CA LEU A 382 -18.94 29.72 10.81
C LEU A 382 -18.53 30.42 12.10
N ASP A 383 -19.22 30.14 13.21
CA ASP A 383 -18.74 30.50 14.54
C ASP A 383 -17.73 29.44 15.02
N LEU A 384 -16.45 29.78 14.89
CA LEU A 384 -15.36 28.88 15.27
C LEU A 384 -15.35 28.56 16.77
N HIS A 385 -15.74 29.50 17.62
CA HIS A 385 -15.74 29.29 19.07
C HIS A 385 -16.88 28.36 19.49
N GLU A 386 -18.07 28.57 18.92
CA GLU A 386 -19.22 27.68 19.13
C GLU A 386 -18.92 26.27 18.63
N MET A 387 -18.39 26.12 17.41
CA MET A 387 -18.05 24.81 16.82
C MET A 387 -17.05 24.04 17.70
N ILE A 388 -15.94 24.66 18.07
CA ILE A 388 -14.92 24.03 18.94
C ILE A 388 -15.51 23.71 20.32
N GLY A 389 -16.33 24.62 20.87
CA GLY A 389 -17.02 24.42 22.13
C GLY A 389 -18.00 23.25 22.08
N GLU A 390 -18.76 23.11 21.00
CA GLU A 390 -19.71 22.01 20.77
C GLU A 390 -18.97 20.68 20.74
N TYR A 391 -17.87 20.58 19.98
CA TYR A 391 -17.07 19.36 19.92
C TYR A 391 -16.53 18.96 21.32
N LYS A 392 -15.88 19.90 22.02
CA LYS A 392 -15.25 19.64 23.34
C LYS A 392 -16.26 19.26 24.42
N ASN A 393 -17.48 19.78 24.35
CA ASN A 393 -18.53 19.51 25.35
C ASN A 393 -19.42 18.32 24.98
N THR A 394 -19.34 17.82 23.75
CA THR A 394 -20.15 16.70 23.29
C THR A 394 -19.52 15.38 23.69
N ARG A 395 -20.28 14.56 24.42
CA ARG A 395 -19.93 13.16 24.65
C ARG A 395 -20.53 12.30 23.52
N PHE A 396 -19.73 11.98 22.51
CA PHE A 396 -20.16 11.15 21.40
C PHE A 396 -20.50 9.73 21.86
N LYS A 397 -21.60 9.19 21.34
CA LYS A 397 -22.10 7.85 21.68
C LYS A 397 -21.31 6.73 20.98
N SER A 398 -20.61 7.06 19.89
CA SER A 398 -19.78 6.15 19.11
C SER A 398 -18.80 6.93 18.25
N ARG A 399 -17.72 6.26 17.82
CA ARG A 399 -16.73 6.75 16.86
C ARG A 399 -17.34 7.29 15.57
N LYS A 400 -18.37 6.60 15.05
CA LYS A 400 -19.13 7.02 13.87
C LYS A 400 -19.84 8.35 14.06
N LYS A 401 -20.45 8.59 15.23
CA LYS A 401 -21.16 9.85 15.50
C LYS A 401 -20.22 11.04 15.66
N GLU A 402 -19.02 10.78 16.15
CA GLU A 402 -17.94 11.76 16.20
C GLU A 402 -17.45 12.10 14.79
N GLN A 403 -17.22 11.09 13.95
CA GLN A 403 -16.82 11.29 12.56
C GLN A 403 -17.89 12.05 11.76
N GLU A 404 -19.16 11.67 11.87
CA GLU A 404 -20.28 12.40 11.24
C GLU A 404 -20.36 13.87 11.70
N PHE A 405 -19.98 14.16 12.95
CA PHE A 405 -19.90 15.53 13.45
C PHE A 405 -18.75 16.29 12.80
N LEU A 406 -17.57 15.68 12.70
CA LEU A 406 -16.40 16.32 12.11
C LEU A 406 -16.58 16.58 10.61
N GLU A 407 -17.06 15.59 9.86
CA GLU A 407 -17.35 15.68 8.42
C GLU A 407 -18.35 16.79 8.09
N LYS A 408 -19.28 17.12 9.00
CA LYS A 408 -20.24 18.23 8.82
C LYS A 408 -19.55 19.58 8.63
N TYR A 409 -18.37 19.76 9.22
CA TYR A 409 -17.62 21.01 9.18
C TYR A 409 -16.46 20.97 8.16
N ASP A 410 -16.30 19.88 7.42
CA ASP A 410 -15.34 19.83 6.33
C ASP A 410 -15.86 20.60 5.12
N PHE A 411 -14.97 21.36 4.49
CA PHE A 411 -15.29 22.16 3.32
C PHE A 411 -14.92 21.42 2.03
N PRO A 412 -15.75 21.53 0.96
CA PRO A 412 -15.32 21.19 -0.37
C PRO A 412 -14.09 22.01 -0.77
N VAL A 413 -13.19 21.41 -1.54
CA VAL A 413 -11.98 22.07 -2.02
C VAL A 413 -12.01 22.24 -3.55
N TYR A 414 -11.18 23.16 -4.03
CA TYR A 414 -10.97 23.40 -5.46
C TYR A 414 -9.61 22.87 -5.88
N PRO A 415 -9.46 22.38 -7.12
CA PRO A 415 -8.16 21.99 -7.64
C PRO A 415 -7.17 23.17 -7.61
N VAL A 416 -5.97 22.92 -7.05
CA VAL A 416 -4.95 23.95 -6.80
C VAL A 416 -3.67 23.74 -7.58
N THR A 417 -3.45 22.58 -8.20
CA THR A 417 -2.17 22.26 -8.84
C THR A 417 -2.30 21.25 -9.97
N GLU A 418 -1.42 21.30 -10.96
CA GLU A 418 -1.31 20.26 -12.01
C GLU A 418 -0.38 19.11 -11.59
N GLN A 419 0.42 19.32 -10.55
CA GLN A 419 1.41 18.37 -10.05
C GLN A 419 1.46 18.35 -8.52
N LEU A 420 1.56 17.16 -7.95
CA LEU A 420 1.85 16.91 -6.54
C LEU A 420 3.25 16.35 -6.39
N VAL A 421 3.83 16.55 -5.21
CA VAL A 421 5.07 15.90 -4.79
C VAL A 421 4.74 14.94 -3.66
N TYR A 422 4.97 13.65 -3.87
CA TYR A 422 4.90 12.64 -2.84
C TYR A 422 6.29 12.37 -2.30
N ARG A 423 6.45 12.46 -0.98
CA ARG A 423 7.69 12.16 -0.26
C ARG A 423 7.46 10.91 0.55
N TYR A 424 8.43 10.00 0.57
CA TYR A 424 8.35 8.73 1.27
C TYR A 424 9.70 8.35 1.84
N ASP A 425 9.68 7.73 3.02
CA ASP A 425 10.85 7.33 3.79
C ASP A 425 11.81 8.52 3.94
N TYR A 426 11.59 9.33 4.98
CA TYR A 426 12.39 10.54 5.19
C TYR A 426 13.89 10.25 5.43
N GLY A 427 14.28 8.99 5.66
CA GLY A 427 15.68 8.56 5.69
C GLY A 427 16.26 8.38 4.29
N ASP A 428 15.60 7.57 3.46
CA ASP A 428 16.02 7.31 2.08
C ASP A 428 15.76 8.48 1.12
N GLY A 429 14.78 9.33 1.46
CA GLY A 429 14.45 10.55 0.73
C GLY A 429 13.74 10.33 -0.61
N TRP A 430 12.94 9.26 -0.73
CA TRP A 430 12.21 8.99 -1.97
C TRP A 430 11.22 10.11 -2.31
N LYS A 431 11.25 10.55 -3.56
CA LYS A 431 10.39 11.61 -4.05
C LYS A 431 9.78 11.23 -5.40
N VAL A 432 8.46 11.28 -5.49
CA VAL A 432 7.69 10.98 -6.69
C VAL A 432 6.89 12.21 -7.10
N LEU A 433 7.08 12.65 -8.33
CA LEU A 433 6.29 13.70 -8.96
C LEU A 433 5.04 13.07 -9.57
N ILE A 434 3.85 13.62 -9.26
CA ILE A 434 2.56 13.08 -9.69
C ILE A 434 1.85 14.15 -10.50
N GLY A 435 1.75 13.95 -11.82
CA GLY A 435 1.02 14.84 -12.73
C GLY A 435 -0.31 14.23 -13.18
N CYS A 436 -1.33 15.07 -13.39
CA CYS A 436 -2.58 14.65 -14.04
C CYS A 436 -2.54 14.99 -15.53
N GLU A 437 -2.34 13.98 -16.37
CA GLU A 437 -2.18 14.16 -17.82
C GLU A 437 -3.52 14.23 -18.55
N ASN A 438 -4.57 13.56 -18.03
CA ASN A 438 -5.91 13.62 -18.62
C ASN A 438 -6.99 13.21 -17.61
N ALA A 439 -8.24 13.53 -17.91
CA ALA A 439 -9.41 13.11 -17.16
C ALA A 439 -10.48 12.57 -18.12
N TYR A 440 -11.27 11.59 -17.67
CA TYR A 440 -12.26 10.94 -18.51
C TYR A 440 -13.61 10.84 -17.82
N LYS A 441 -14.65 11.02 -18.61
CA LYS A 441 -16.04 10.89 -18.20
C LYS A 441 -16.77 9.88 -19.07
N ARG A 442 -17.63 9.10 -18.44
CA ARG A 442 -18.60 8.24 -19.10
C ARG A 442 -19.91 9.00 -19.29
N GLY A 443 -20.28 9.24 -20.54
CA GLY A 443 -21.57 9.83 -20.87
C GLY A 443 -22.74 8.86 -20.59
N GLU A 444 -23.95 9.40 -20.53
CA GLU A 444 -25.19 8.62 -20.35
C GLU A 444 -25.40 7.55 -21.44
N ASN A 445 -24.90 7.80 -22.64
CA ASN A 445 -24.90 6.85 -23.75
C ASN A 445 -23.87 5.71 -23.58
N GLY A 446 -23.13 5.68 -22.48
CA GLY A 446 -22.11 4.71 -22.15
C GLY A 446 -20.76 4.94 -22.85
N LEU A 447 -20.62 5.98 -23.67
CA LEU A 447 -19.36 6.32 -24.34
C LEU A 447 -18.46 7.13 -23.42
N TRP A 448 -17.17 6.78 -23.44
CA TRP A 448 -16.13 7.52 -22.74
C TRP A 448 -15.64 8.69 -23.59
N LYS A 449 -15.36 9.79 -22.92
CA LYS A 449 -14.71 10.96 -23.50
C LYS A 449 -13.66 11.51 -22.55
N ASP A 450 -12.63 12.13 -23.11
CA ASP A 450 -11.70 12.94 -22.32
C ASP A 450 -12.32 14.29 -21.90
N ILE A 451 -11.57 15.08 -21.13
CA ILE A 451 -11.99 16.40 -20.65
C ILE A 451 -12.34 17.38 -21.79
N ASN A 452 -11.74 17.17 -22.96
CA ASN A 452 -11.98 17.96 -24.18
C ASN A 452 -13.13 17.42 -25.05
N GLY A 453 -13.84 16.39 -24.58
CA GLY A 453 -14.95 15.76 -25.29
C GLY A 453 -14.53 14.86 -26.45
N LYS A 454 -13.24 14.53 -26.58
CA LYS A 454 -12.67 13.64 -27.61
C LYS A 454 -12.68 12.18 -27.15
N MET A 455 -12.37 11.27 -28.07
CA MET A 455 -12.20 9.86 -27.74
C MET A 455 -10.99 9.67 -26.81
N PRO A 456 -11.09 8.77 -25.81
CA PRO A 456 -9.97 8.49 -24.92
C PRO A 456 -8.73 8.03 -25.69
N ASP A 457 -7.58 8.49 -25.24
CA ASP A 457 -6.24 8.05 -25.65
C ASP A 457 -5.79 6.75 -24.95
N VAL A 458 -6.67 6.16 -24.14
CA VAL A 458 -6.46 4.92 -23.39
C VAL A 458 -7.54 3.89 -23.72
N SER A 459 -7.26 2.61 -23.41
CA SER A 459 -8.23 1.52 -23.61
C SER A 459 -9.50 1.74 -22.77
N VAL A 460 -10.66 1.59 -23.43
CA VAL A 460 -11.98 1.67 -22.80
C VAL A 460 -12.17 0.56 -21.78
N GLU A 461 -11.59 -0.62 -22.01
CA GLU A 461 -11.64 -1.73 -21.05
C GLU A 461 -10.95 -1.37 -19.73
N ASN A 462 -9.82 -0.65 -19.77
CA ASN A 462 -9.15 -0.20 -18.56
C ASN A 462 -9.98 0.86 -17.82
N LEU A 463 -10.58 1.82 -18.54
CA LEU A 463 -11.49 2.82 -17.95
C LEU A 463 -12.69 2.16 -17.28
N GLN A 464 -13.28 1.15 -17.93
CA GLN A 464 -14.36 0.35 -17.35
C GLN A 464 -13.88 -0.43 -16.13
N GLU A 465 -12.69 -1.04 -16.16
CA GLU A 465 -12.14 -1.74 -15.00
C GLU A 465 -11.97 -0.80 -13.81
N VAL A 466 -11.40 0.38 -14.03
CA VAL A 466 -11.21 1.41 -13.01
C VAL A 466 -12.55 1.86 -12.43
N ALA A 467 -13.53 2.17 -13.28
CA ALA A 467 -14.85 2.61 -12.83
C ALA A 467 -15.66 1.51 -12.12
N ILE A 468 -15.62 0.27 -12.61
CA ILE A 468 -16.43 -0.85 -12.08
C ILE A 468 -15.79 -1.46 -10.83
N LYS A 469 -14.48 -1.73 -10.86
CA LYS A 469 -13.77 -2.32 -9.73
C LYS A 469 -13.32 -1.27 -8.72
N HIS A 470 -13.45 0.01 -9.09
CA HIS A 470 -13.10 1.15 -8.26
C HIS A 470 -11.67 1.03 -7.72
N ARG A 471 -10.75 0.72 -8.65
CA ARG A 471 -9.37 0.37 -8.36
C ARG A 471 -8.44 0.90 -9.45
N PRO A 472 -7.29 1.47 -9.10
CA PRO A 472 -6.22 1.83 -10.02
C PRO A 472 -5.75 0.69 -10.94
N VAL A 473 -5.32 1.05 -12.15
CA VAL A 473 -4.68 0.16 -13.12
C VAL A 473 -3.42 0.83 -13.67
N CYS A 474 -2.31 0.09 -13.71
CA CYS A 474 -1.08 0.55 -14.36
C CYS A 474 -1.11 0.21 -15.86
N ILE A 475 -1.00 1.24 -16.69
CA ILE A 475 -1.08 1.13 -18.15
C ILE A 475 0.29 1.14 -18.81
N GLN A 476 1.26 1.86 -18.24
CA GLN A 476 2.65 1.90 -18.70
C GLN A 476 3.62 1.97 -17.52
N LYS A 477 4.84 1.46 -17.74
CA LYS A 477 5.90 1.39 -16.74
C LYS A 477 7.26 1.53 -17.41
N ASP A 478 8.14 2.33 -16.83
CA ASP A 478 9.57 2.40 -17.12
C ASP A 478 10.39 2.18 -15.82
N GLY A 479 11.44 1.37 -15.89
CA GLY A 479 12.19 0.91 -14.70
C GLY A 479 11.53 -0.20 -13.87
N ILE A 480 12.32 -0.90 -13.04
CA ILE A 480 11.85 -1.97 -12.12
C ILE A 480 11.31 -1.40 -10.80
N GLU A 481 10.67 -2.23 -9.99
CA GLU A 481 10.43 -1.99 -8.56
C GLU A 481 11.73 -1.77 -7.76
N LEU A 482 11.71 -0.74 -6.94
CA LEU A 482 12.73 -0.34 -5.96
C LEU A 482 12.58 -1.14 -4.66
N VAL A 483 13.38 -0.75 -3.67
CA VAL A 483 13.41 -1.30 -2.31
C VAL A 483 13.45 -0.12 -1.34
N ASP A 484 12.68 -0.20 -0.25
CA ASP A 484 12.72 0.72 0.89
C ASP A 484 13.88 0.36 1.84
N ASP A 485 14.29 1.28 2.72
CA ASP A 485 15.41 1.12 3.65
C ASP A 485 16.75 0.72 2.98
N VAL A 486 16.99 1.16 1.73
CA VAL A 486 18.19 0.79 0.95
C VAL A 486 19.24 1.90 0.91
N GLY A 487 18.93 3.10 1.42
CA GLY A 487 19.79 4.28 1.28
C GLY A 487 19.44 5.11 0.04
N GLY A 488 18.16 5.16 -0.32
CA GLY A 488 17.66 5.95 -1.44
C GLY A 488 18.17 5.45 -2.81
N ILE A 489 18.22 6.35 -3.79
CA ILE A 489 18.61 5.98 -5.16
C ILE A 489 20.06 5.49 -5.24
N HIS A 490 20.94 6.10 -4.44
CA HIS A 490 22.35 5.75 -4.37
C HIS A 490 22.54 4.32 -3.88
N GLY A 491 22.00 4.00 -2.71
CA GLY A 491 22.09 2.66 -2.15
C GLY A 491 21.38 1.60 -3.01
N PHE A 492 20.31 1.97 -3.72
CA PHE A 492 19.70 1.06 -4.70
C PHE A 492 20.64 0.76 -5.89
N CYS A 493 21.39 1.75 -6.37
CA CYS A 493 22.40 1.56 -7.41
C CYS A 493 23.58 0.72 -6.92
N GLU A 494 24.09 0.96 -5.71
CA GLU A 494 25.12 0.13 -5.07
C GLU A 494 24.65 -1.32 -4.91
N MET A 495 23.39 -1.52 -4.51
CA MET A 495 22.77 -2.85 -4.42
C MET A 495 22.78 -3.55 -5.79
N LEU A 496 22.35 -2.86 -6.86
CA LEU A 496 22.35 -3.42 -8.22
C LEU A 496 23.77 -3.74 -8.69
N GLN A 497 24.72 -2.83 -8.47
CA GLN A 497 26.12 -3.02 -8.83
C GLN A 497 26.72 -4.24 -8.14
N THR A 498 26.50 -4.38 -6.83
CA THR A 498 26.94 -5.54 -6.05
C THR A 498 26.33 -6.86 -6.58
N ILE A 499 25.08 -6.82 -7.05
CA ILE A 499 24.39 -8.01 -7.58
C ILE A 499 24.90 -8.40 -8.98
N TYR A 500 25.15 -7.44 -9.86
CA TYR A 500 25.35 -7.69 -11.30
C TYR A 500 26.80 -7.52 -11.77
N GLU A 501 27.61 -6.71 -11.10
CA GLU A 501 29.02 -6.44 -11.45
C GLU A 501 30.03 -7.17 -10.54
N CYS A 502 29.55 -8.08 -9.69
CA CYS A 502 30.35 -8.93 -8.82
C CYS A 502 31.42 -9.76 -9.56
N ASP A 503 32.65 -9.79 -9.05
CA ASP A 503 33.68 -10.72 -9.53
C ASP A 503 33.45 -12.11 -8.92
N MET A 504 32.85 -12.99 -9.71
CA MET A 504 32.54 -14.37 -9.30
C MET A 504 33.79 -15.22 -8.98
N ASN A 505 35.01 -14.74 -9.27
CA ASN A 505 36.24 -15.43 -8.89
C ASN A 505 36.76 -15.03 -7.50
N SER A 506 36.22 -13.97 -6.91
CA SER A 506 36.51 -13.54 -5.55
C SER A 506 35.47 -14.14 -4.60
N GLU A 507 35.92 -14.97 -3.65
CA GLU A 507 35.04 -15.55 -2.61
C GLU A 507 34.34 -14.45 -1.82
N GLU A 508 35.05 -13.37 -1.48
CA GLU A 508 34.51 -12.21 -0.76
C GLU A 508 33.39 -11.52 -1.55
N SER A 509 33.62 -11.26 -2.84
CA SER A 509 32.60 -10.61 -3.71
C SER A 509 31.38 -11.50 -3.91
N SER A 510 31.57 -12.81 -4.05
CA SER A 510 30.47 -13.77 -4.17
C SER A 510 29.64 -13.85 -2.88
N GLU A 511 30.27 -13.83 -1.71
CA GLU A 511 29.57 -13.82 -0.41
C GLU A 511 28.77 -12.53 -0.21
N GLU A 512 29.36 -11.38 -0.51
CA GLU A 512 28.68 -10.08 -0.43
C GLU A 512 27.44 -10.04 -1.34
N ARG A 513 27.58 -10.51 -2.58
CA ARG A 513 26.46 -10.65 -3.52
C ARG A 513 25.33 -11.53 -2.98
N GLU A 514 25.66 -12.67 -2.37
CA GLU A 514 24.66 -13.57 -1.79
C GLU A 514 23.94 -12.93 -0.59
N ASN A 515 24.69 -12.21 0.25
CA ASN A 515 24.13 -11.47 1.39
C ASN A 515 23.15 -10.38 0.93
N ILE A 516 23.53 -9.58 -0.06
CA ILE A 516 22.67 -8.54 -0.62
C ILE A 516 21.44 -9.12 -1.31
N LEU A 517 21.58 -10.21 -2.07
CA LEU A 517 20.42 -10.91 -2.65
C LEU A 517 19.48 -11.47 -1.57
N GLY A 518 20.04 -12.00 -0.48
CA GLY A 518 19.27 -12.48 0.67
C GLY A 518 18.49 -11.34 1.35
N TRP A 519 19.14 -10.20 1.57
CA TRP A 519 18.52 -8.99 2.11
C TRP A 519 17.42 -8.45 1.19
N ALA A 520 17.70 -8.29 -0.11
CA ALA A 520 16.74 -7.78 -1.07
C ALA A 520 15.51 -8.70 -1.21
N ASP A 521 15.70 -10.03 -1.21
CA ASP A 521 14.57 -10.97 -1.18
C ASP A 521 13.77 -10.84 0.12
N MET A 522 14.41 -10.63 1.28
CA MET A 522 13.70 -10.37 2.54
C MET A 522 12.84 -9.10 2.49
N MET A 523 13.31 -8.06 1.79
CA MET A 523 12.55 -6.84 1.49
C MET A 523 11.53 -7.03 0.35
N GLY A 524 11.40 -8.25 -0.18
CA GLY A 524 10.44 -8.64 -1.22
C GLY A 524 10.80 -8.20 -2.65
N TRP A 525 12.02 -7.74 -2.85
CA TRP A 525 12.59 -7.53 -4.17
C TRP A 525 13.00 -8.85 -4.80
N SER A 526 12.84 -8.97 -6.12
CA SER A 526 13.14 -10.23 -6.82
C SER A 526 13.95 -10.07 -8.10
N GLY A 527 14.29 -8.83 -8.48
CA GLY A 527 14.92 -8.51 -9.77
C GLY A 527 14.06 -8.80 -11.00
N ARG A 528 12.86 -9.38 -10.83
CA ARG A 528 12.00 -9.77 -11.95
C ARG A 528 11.29 -8.54 -12.51
N LYS A 529 11.28 -8.43 -13.84
CA LYS A 529 10.48 -7.43 -14.55
C LYS A 529 9.00 -7.77 -14.42
N ILE A 530 8.29 -7.02 -13.59
CA ILE A 530 6.84 -7.12 -13.45
C ILE A 530 6.18 -6.28 -14.54
N SER A 531 5.27 -6.90 -15.30
CA SER A 531 4.49 -6.23 -16.34
C SER A 531 3.51 -5.20 -15.74
N PRO A 532 3.15 -4.12 -16.47
CA PRO A 532 2.19 -3.11 -15.99
C PRO A 532 0.88 -3.72 -15.42
N LYS A 533 0.32 -4.72 -16.12
CA LYS A 533 -0.91 -5.42 -15.72
C LYS A 533 -0.81 -6.17 -14.38
N GLN A 534 0.39 -6.48 -13.92
CA GLN A 534 0.66 -7.19 -12.66
C GLN A 534 1.15 -6.25 -11.55
N THR A 535 1.31 -4.96 -11.85
CA THR A 535 1.77 -3.97 -10.88
C THR A 535 0.69 -3.69 -9.82
N LEU A 536 -0.58 -3.49 -10.22
CA LEU A 536 -1.71 -3.05 -9.35
C LEU A 536 -2.89 -4.04 -9.22
#